data_AF-A0A0F9KUN9-F1
#
_entry.id   AF-A0A0F9KUN9-F1
#
_cell.length_a   1.000
_cell.length_b   1.000
_cell.length_c   1.000
_cell.angle_alpha   90.00
_cell.angle_beta   90.00
_cell.angle_gamma   90.00
#
_symmetry.space_group_name_H-M   'P 1'
#
loop_
_entity.id
_entity.type
_entity.pdbx_description
1 polymer ?
#
loop_
_entity_poly.entity_id
_entity_poly.type
_entity_poly.pdbx_seq_one_letter_code
_entity_poly.pdbx_strand_id
1 'polypeptide(L)'
;MAARERGYTVCRNGGYSKGPTIRGTETTVTIPIACPRGAKAVALFHTHPNGNPLPSSQDMKTVRRLGIPYVCVKAGSRTRCYRARGR
;
A
#
# COMPACT_ATOMS: atom_id res chain seq x y z
N MET A 1 -20.74 3.42 -10.91
CA MET A 1 -20.26 2.70 -9.71
C MET A 1 -18.88 3.25 -9.35
N ALA A 2 -18.69 3.82 -8.15
CA ALA A 2 -17.38 4.34 -7.75
C ALA A 2 -16.36 3.19 -7.73
N ALA A 3 -15.26 3.33 -8.47
CA ALA A 3 -14.25 2.31 -8.55
C ALA A 3 -13.55 2.17 -7.20
N ARG A 4 -13.62 0.97 -6.61
CA ARG A 4 -13.08 0.69 -5.27
C ARG A 4 -11.60 0.34 -5.38
N GLU A 5 -10.76 1.09 -4.68
CA GLU A 5 -9.35 0.79 -4.52
C GLU A 5 -9.17 -0.48 -3.71
N ARG A 6 -8.24 -1.35 -4.13
CA ARG A 6 -7.81 -2.52 -3.36
C ARG A 6 -6.49 -2.20 -2.69
N GLY A 7 -6.40 -2.41 -1.39
CA GLY A 7 -5.19 -2.19 -0.60
C GLY A 7 -4.75 -3.45 0.14
N TYR A 8 -3.44 -3.66 0.29
CA TYR A 8 -2.88 -4.70 1.17
C TYR A 8 -1.46 -4.35 1.62
N THR A 9 -1.03 -4.90 2.76
CA THR A 9 0.36 -4.82 3.20
C THR A 9 1.19 -5.91 2.52
N VAL A 10 2.42 -5.56 2.11
CA VAL A 10 3.45 -6.52 1.70
C VAL A 10 4.35 -6.79 2.89
N CYS A 11 4.45 -8.07 3.24
CA CYS A 11 5.20 -8.55 4.39
C CYS A 11 6.44 -9.29 3.92
N ARG A 12 7.53 -9.21 4.71
CA ARG A 12 8.78 -9.92 4.45
C ARG A 12 9.16 -10.82 5.62
N ASN A 13 9.38 -12.10 5.33
CA ASN A 13 9.93 -13.10 6.25
C ASN A 13 10.60 -14.23 5.44
N GLY A 14 11.89 -14.09 5.10
CA GLY A 14 12.58 -15.01 4.18
C GLY A 14 12.13 -14.94 2.71
N GLY A 15 10.90 -14.49 2.45
CA GLY A 15 10.35 -14.16 1.15
C GLY A 15 9.28 -13.05 1.26
N TYR A 16 8.57 -12.77 0.16
CA TYR A 16 7.49 -11.78 0.13
C TYR A 16 6.12 -12.46 0.24
N SER A 17 5.26 -11.93 1.10
CA SER A 17 3.88 -12.38 1.24
C SER A 17 2.91 -11.21 1.27
N LYS A 18 1.65 -11.52 0.93
CA LYS A 18 0.55 -10.56 0.92
C LYS A 18 -0.22 -10.67 2.23
N GLY A 19 -0.42 -9.55 2.92
CA GLY A 19 -1.37 -9.45 4.03
C GLY A 19 -2.84 -9.48 3.55
N PRO A 20 -3.80 -9.30 4.47
CA PRO A 20 -5.22 -9.17 4.14
C PRO A 20 -5.46 -8.09 3.08
N THR A 21 -6.33 -8.38 2.10
CA THR A 21 -6.72 -7.43 1.06
C THR A 21 -8.02 -6.73 1.42
N ILE A 22 -8.03 -5.41 1.35
CA ILE A 22 -9.18 -4.56 1.68
C ILE A 22 -9.63 -3.81 0.44
N ARG A 23 -10.90 -3.42 0.42
CA ARG A 23 -11.49 -2.57 -0.61
C ARG A 23 -12.05 -1.29 0.02
N GLY A 24 -11.76 -0.13 -0.54
CA GLY A 24 -12.32 1.15 -0.11
C GLY A 24 -12.14 2.24 -1.17
N THR A 25 -12.18 3.51 -0.77
CA THR A 25 -11.83 4.65 -1.63
C THR A 25 -10.45 5.20 -1.28
N GLU A 26 -9.87 6.00 -2.17
CA GLU A 26 -8.56 6.68 -2.01
C GLU A 26 -8.36 7.33 -0.63
N THR A 27 -9.45 7.84 -0.02
CA THR A 27 -9.43 8.51 1.29
C THR A 27 -9.87 7.64 2.47
N THR A 28 -10.46 6.46 2.24
CA THR A 28 -11.08 5.62 3.27
C THR A 28 -10.44 4.24 3.43
N VAL A 29 -9.53 3.82 2.55
CA VAL A 29 -8.85 2.52 2.71
C VAL A 29 -7.89 2.58 3.90
N THR A 30 -8.38 2.24 5.09
CA THR A 30 -7.52 1.93 6.23
C THR A 30 -6.99 0.51 6.03
N ILE A 31 -5.77 0.38 5.51
CA ILE A 31 -5.10 -0.91 5.38
C ILE A 31 -4.50 -1.27 6.74
N PRO A 32 -5.00 -2.31 7.44
CA PRO A 32 -4.42 -2.79 8.68
C PRO A 32 -3.03 -3.33 8.36
N ILE A 33 -2.06 -2.95 9.18
CA ILE A 33 -0.74 -3.55 9.13
C ILE A 33 -0.84 -4.93 9.75
N ALA A 34 -1.29 -5.89 8.97
CA ALA A 34 -1.44 -7.26 9.38
C ALA A 34 -0.44 -8.11 8.60
N CYS A 35 0.69 -8.40 9.24
CA CYS A 35 1.68 -9.35 8.76
C CYS A 35 1.64 -10.62 9.62
N PRO A 36 1.91 -11.81 9.04
CA PRO A 36 2.10 -13.04 9.81
C PRO A 36 3.15 -12.84 10.91
N ARG A 37 3.01 -13.59 12.02
CA ARG A 37 3.94 -13.49 13.15
C ARG A 37 5.39 -13.69 12.69
N GLY A 38 6.26 -12.75 13.05
CA GLY A 38 7.67 -12.73 12.63
C GLY A 38 7.95 -12.04 11.29
N ALA A 39 6.92 -11.68 10.51
CA ALA A 39 7.08 -10.94 9.26
C ALA A 39 7.03 -9.42 9.48
N LYS A 40 7.88 -8.68 8.76
CA LYS A 40 7.92 -7.21 8.79
C LYS A 40 7.13 -6.63 7.63
N ALA A 41 6.31 -5.61 7.89
CA ALA A 41 5.69 -4.81 6.84
C ALA A 41 6.76 -4.00 6.11
N VAL A 42 6.89 -4.22 4.80
CA VAL A 42 7.92 -3.56 3.98
C VAL A 42 7.32 -2.67 2.90
N ALA A 43 6.08 -2.91 2.49
CA ALA A 43 5.39 -1.99 1.59
C ALA A 43 3.89 -1.98 1.88
N LEU A 44 3.24 -0.89 1.51
CA LEU A 44 1.80 -0.79 1.38
C LEU A 44 1.49 -0.76 -0.11
N PHE A 45 0.63 -1.66 -0.58
CA PHE A 45 0.20 -1.70 -1.98
C PHE A 45 -1.25 -1.26 -2.07
N HIS A 46 -1.57 -0.43 -3.07
CA HIS A 46 -2.95 -0.18 -3.44
C HIS A 46 -3.15 0.09 -4.93
N THR A 47 -4.41 0.05 -5.38
CA THR A 47 -4.77 0.29 -6.78
C THR A 47 -5.46 1.64 -6.97
N HIS A 48 -5.01 2.43 -7.93
CA HIS A 48 -5.72 3.62 -8.40
C HIS A 48 -6.55 3.27 -9.65
N PRO A 49 -7.87 3.20 -9.56
CA PRO A 49 -8.73 2.89 -10.71
C PRO A 49 -8.75 4.01 -11.75
N ASN A 50 -8.44 5.24 -11.37
CA ASN A 50 -8.44 6.42 -12.24
C ASN A 50 -7.15 6.60 -13.05
N GLY A 51 -6.27 5.59 -13.09
CA GLY A 51 -5.17 5.52 -14.06
C GLY A 51 -3.86 6.21 -13.67
N ASN A 52 -3.79 6.93 -12.55
CA ASN A 52 -2.54 7.57 -12.12
C ASN A 52 -1.77 6.70 -11.09
N PRO A 53 -0.58 6.13 -11.41
CA PRO A 53 0.20 5.32 -10.49
C PRO A 53 1.11 6.16 -9.57
N LEU A 54 0.67 7.37 -9.20
CA LEU A 54 1.36 8.25 -8.26
C LEU A 54 0.64 8.18 -6.91
N PRO A 55 1.36 7.94 -5.80
CA PRO A 55 0.77 7.98 -4.46
C PRO A 55 0.33 9.41 -4.13
N SER A 56 -0.79 9.50 -3.43
CA SER A 56 -1.25 10.76 -2.85
C SER A 56 -0.34 11.21 -1.70
N SER A 57 -0.48 12.46 -1.28
CA SER A 57 0.22 12.94 -0.06
C SER A 57 -0.22 12.19 1.20
N GLN A 58 -1.46 11.69 1.23
CA GLN A 58 -2.01 10.91 2.33
C GLN A 58 -1.39 9.50 2.39
N ASP A 59 -1.14 8.87 1.24
CA ASP A 59 -0.43 7.59 1.16
C ASP A 59 0.96 7.69 1.79
N MET A 60 1.70 8.73 1.38
CA MET A 60 3.05 8.99 1.88
C MET A 60 3.07 9.31 3.38
N LYS A 61 2.10 10.08 3.89
CA LYS A 61 1.95 10.33 5.33
C LYS A 61 1.65 9.03 6.09
N THR A 62 0.79 8.18 5.53
CA THR A 62 0.39 6.90 6.14
C THR A 62 1.59 5.97 6.27
N VAL A 63 2.30 5.68 5.18
CA VAL A 63 3.46 4.78 5.25
C VAL A 63 4.57 5.30 6.17
N ARG A 64 4.79 6.63 6.22
CA ARG A 64 5.72 7.25 7.18
C ARG A 64 5.28 7.09 8.63
N ARG A 65 4.01 7.41 8.95
CA ARG A 65 3.44 7.26 10.29
C ARG A 65 3.55 5.81 10.78
N LEU A 66 3.38 4.86 9.86
CA LEU A 66 3.36 3.44 10.15
C LEU A 66 4.76 2.79 10.10
N GLY A 67 5.82 3.56 9.82
CA GLY A 67 7.19 3.02 9.69
C GLY A 67 7.38 2.08 8.50
N ILE A 68 6.49 2.12 7.51
CA ILE A 68 6.55 1.28 6.31
C ILE A 68 7.42 1.98 5.25
N PRO A 69 8.46 1.32 4.72
CA PRO A 69 9.46 2.00 3.89
C PRO A 69 9.02 2.27 2.45
N TYR A 70 7.96 1.62 1.95
CA TYR A 70 7.51 1.78 0.57
C TYR A 70 5.99 1.87 0.44
N VAL A 71 5.54 2.61 -0.56
CA VAL A 71 4.17 2.55 -1.10
C VAL A 71 4.23 2.14 -2.56
N CYS A 72 3.41 1.17 -2.96
CA CYS A 72 3.31 0.68 -4.34
C CYS A 72 1.91 0.92 -4.87
N VAL A 73 1.81 1.67 -5.97
CA VAL A 73 0.54 2.02 -6.60
C VAL A 73 0.42 1.30 -7.93
N LYS A 74 -0.68 0.56 -8.14
CA LYS A 74 -1.04 -0.03 -9.43
C LYS A 74 -2.16 0.76 -10.08
N ALA A 75 -1.94 1.22 -11.31
CA ALA A 75 -2.94 1.86 -12.14
C ALA A 75 -2.97 1.21 -13.53
N GLY A 76 -4.09 0.56 -13.87
CA GLY A 76 -4.18 -0.29 -15.06
C GLY A 76 -3.13 -1.40 -15.07
N SER A 77 -2.31 -1.47 -16.13
CA SER A 77 -1.20 -2.42 -16.28
C SER A 77 0.10 -1.97 -15.59
N ARG A 78 0.19 -0.73 -15.10
CA ARG A 78 1.42 -0.17 -14.54
C ARG A 78 1.42 -0.28 -13.01
N THR A 79 2.55 -0.67 -12.44
CA THR A 79 2.80 -0.62 -11.00
C THR A 79 4.06 0.20 -10.75
N ARG A 80 4.01 1.14 -9.81
CA ARG A 80 5.19 1.92 -9.40
C ARG A 80 5.29 1.92 -7.88
N CYS A 81 6.51 1.75 -7.37
CA CYS A 81 6.81 1.79 -5.94
C CYS A 81 7.65 3.02 -5.61
N TYR A 82 7.28 3.69 -4.54
CA TYR A 82 7.91 4.91 -4.06
C TYR A 82 8.41 4.67 -2.64
N ARG A 83 9.66 5.06 -2.40
CA ARG A 83 10.25 4.98 -1.08
C ARG A 83 9.68 6.08 -0.21
N ALA A 84 9.16 5.72 0.95
CA ALA A 84 8.87 6.64 2.03
C ALA A 84 10.21 7.16 2.56
N ARG A 85 10.73 8.25 1.96
CA ARG A 85 11.93 8.91 2.50
C ARG A 85 11.59 9.35 3.94
N GLY A 86 12.40 8.89 4.89
CA GLY A 86 12.35 9.31 6.29
C GLY A 86 12.69 10.79 6.41
N ARG A 87 12.21 11.41 7.49
CA ARG A 87 12.76 12.68 7.96
C ARG A 87 14.23 12.49 8.29
#